data_AF-A0A9E3CI00-F1
#
_entry.id   AF-A0A9E3CI00-F1
#
_cell.length_a   1.000
_cell.length_b   1.000
_cell.length_c   1.000
_cell.angle_alpha   90.00
_cell.angle_beta   90.00
_cell.angle_gamma   90.00
#
_symmetry.space_group_name_H-M   'P 1'
#
loop_
_entity.id
_entity.type
_entity.pdbx_description
1 polymer ?
#
loop_
_entity_poly.entity_id
_entity_poly.type
_entity_poly.pdbx_seq_one_letter_code
_entity_poly.pdbx_strand_id
1 'polypeptide(L)'
;MKAWTAWHRLTGEASIASLGKLIGAAVAIVLMAGLGHGPTHDHQAVLYIWLGVGLVPVIMQRLVPWMKVHAPAVEVPFLLSMGFIDMSVVIAIISLTGGVSGPFWILAIVTTAGSSVIAPGRVIAMVQSLGMSGGIVLGDWIAHDLNRQSAGPLVLITVCGAVIAVLGAAVSCRLEEESERSAAERDQLQATVEDLSRALALAAQGDLSVRVDSEQEQELLG
;
A
#
# COMPACT_ATOMS: atom_id res chain seq x y z
N MET A 1 11.66 -16.85 14.30
CA MET A 1 11.39 -15.58 13.61
C MET A 1 11.34 -15.80 12.11
N LYS A 2 10.15 -15.96 11.51
CA LYS A 2 10.00 -15.85 10.05
C LYS A 2 9.91 -14.37 9.74
N ALA A 3 10.92 -13.80 9.11
CA ALA A 3 10.86 -12.43 8.61
C ALA A 3 9.58 -12.28 7.76
N TRP A 4 8.74 -11.32 8.10
CA TRP A 4 7.55 -11.01 7.34
C TRP A 4 8.01 -10.50 5.97
N THR A 5 7.96 -11.36 4.97
CA THR A 5 8.48 -11.03 3.63
C THR A 5 7.50 -10.06 2.94
N ALA A 6 8.02 -9.16 2.11
CA ALA A 6 7.22 -8.26 1.28
C ALA A 6 6.15 -9.00 0.41
N TRP A 7 6.30 -10.31 0.21
CA TRP A 7 5.34 -11.21 -0.41
C TRP A 7 4.00 -11.27 0.32
N HIS A 8 3.98 -11.08 1.65
CA HIS A 8 2.72 -11.00 2.41
C HIS A 8 1.99 -9.69 2.18
N ARG A 9 2.73 -8.58 2.04
CA ARG A 9 2.17 -7.27 1.67
C ARG A 9 1.62 -7.27 0.24
N LEU A 10 2.30 -7.97 -0.67
CA LEU A 10 1.91 -8.11 -2.07
C LEU A 10 0.61 -8.91 -2.29
N THR A 11 0.23 -9.83 -1.40
CA THR A 11 -0.98 -10.65 -1.60
C THR A 11 -2.23 -10.06 -0.95
N GLY A 12 -2.10 -9.43 0.22
CA GLY A 12 -3.25 -8.84 0.94
C GLY A 12 -3.43 -7.34 0.67
N GLU A 13 -2.47 -6.54 1.13
CA GLU A 13 -2.54 -5.08 1.11
C GLU A 13 -2.48 -4.52 -0.32
N ALA A 14 -1.62 -5.10 -1.17
CA ALA A 14 -1.54 -4.68 -2.56
C ALA A 14 -2.82 -4.99 -3.33
N SER A 15 -3.51 -6.10 -3.05
CA SER A 15 -4.78 -6.45 -3.67
C SER A 15 -5.87 -5.44 -3.31
N ILE A 16 -5.95 -5.04 -2.03
CA ILE A 16 -6.89 -4.01 -1.55
C ILE A 16 -6.56 -2.65 -2.16
N ALA A 17 -5.29 -2.28 -2.22
CA ALA A 17 -4.85 -1.02 -2.83
C ALA A 17 -5.09 -0.99 -4.35
N SER A 18 -4.92 -2.11 -5.05
CA SER A 18 -5.24 -2.24 -6.47
C SER A 18 -6.75 -2.17 -6.74
N LEU A 19 -7.56 -2.82 -5.90
CA LEU A 19 -9.02 -2.69 -5.90
C LEU A 19 -9.46 -1.24 -5.62
N GLY A 20 -8.84 -0.58 -4.66
CA GLY A 20 -9.09 0.84 -4.35
C GLY A 20 -8.78 1.75 -5.54
N LYS A 21 -7.67 1.50 -6.25
CA LYS A 21 -7.34 2.20 -7.50
C LYS A 21 -8.38 1.93 -8.59
N LEU A 22 -8.81 0.69 -8.78
CA LEU A 22 -9.86 0.32 -9.76
C LEU A 22 -11.22 0.94 -9.45
N ILE A 23 -11.63 0.97 -8.18
CA ILE A 23 -12.87 1.62 -7.76
C ILE A 23 -12.76 3.13 -7.93
N GLY A 24 -11.62 3.73 -7.56
CA GLY A 24 -11.31 5.13 -7.82
C GLY A 24 -11.39 5.48 -9.31
N ALA A 25 -10.89 4.61 -10.19
CA ALA A 25 -11.09 4.67 -11.65
C ALA A 25 -12.55 4.79 -12.01
N ALA A 26 -13.33 3.81 -11.54
CA ALA A 26 -14.67 3.60 -11.99
C ALA A 26 -15.55 4.77 -11.55
N VAL A 27 -15.35 5.25 -10.32
CA VAL A 27 -16.01 6.45 -9.80
C VAL A 27 -15.62 7.69 -10.59
N ALA A 28 -14.33 7.90 -10.89
CA ALA A 28 -13.89 9.03 -11.71
C ALA A 28 -14.49 9.00 -13.13
N ILE A 29 -14.56 7.82 -13.75
CA ILE A 29 -15.17 7.61 -15.06
C ILE A 29 -16.68 7.91 -15.02
N VAL A 30 -17.39 7.41 -14.00
CA VAL A 30 -18.83 7.62 -13.84
C VAL A 30 -19.16 9.09 -13.56
N LEU A 31 -18.39 9.76 -12.70
CA LEU A 31 -18.55 11.19 -12.44
C LEU A 31 -18.31 12.02 -13.71
N MET A 32 -17.31 11.67 -14.51
CA MET A 32 -17.02 12.36 -15.77
C MET A 32 -18.08 12.11 -16.84
N ALA A 33 -18.59 10.88 -16.96
CA ALA A 33 -19.71 10.56 -17.85
C ALA A 33 -20.98 11.34 -17.46
N GLY A 34 -21.16 11.65 -16.18
CA GLY A 34 -22.25 12.49 -15.67
C GLY A 34 -22.04 13.99 -15.76
N LEU A 35 -20.79 14.48 -15.75
CA LEU A 35 -20.45 15.90 -15.64
C LEU A 35 -19.93 16.56 -16.93
N GLY A 36 -19.58 15.82 -17.98
CA GLY A 36 -18.90 16.39 -19.15
C GLY A 36 -19.38 15.91 -20.52
N HIS A 37 -20.33 16.64 -21.12
CA HIS A 37 -20.48 16.77 -22.58
C HIS A 37 -20.00 18.17 -23.01
N GLY A 38 -18.78 18.55 -22.61
CA GLY A 38 -18.19 19.83 -22.94
C GLY A 38 -17.46 19.80 -24.30
N PRO A 39 -17.43 20.89 -25.09
CA PRO A 39 -17.13 20.85 -26.52
C PRO A 39 -15.67 20.57 -26.92
N THR A 40 -14.72 20.39 -26.00
CA THR A 40 -13.30 20.51 -26.38
C THR A 40 -12.39 19.33 -26.12
N HIS A 41 -12.64 18.38 -25.22
CA HIS A 41 -11.68 17.27 -25.06
C HIS A 41 -12.36 15.96 -24.67
N ASP A 42 -12.25 14.96 -25.55
CA ASP A 42 -12.71 13.60 -25.32
C ASP A 42 -11.75 12.88 -24.36
N HIS A 43 -11.92 13.15 -23.06
CA HIS A 43 -11.11 12.53 -21.99
C HIS A 43 -11.41 11.03 -21.79
N GLN A 44 -12.36 10.47 -22.54
CA GLN A 44 -12.81 9.10 -22.43
C GLN A 44 -11.70 8.11 -22.86
N ALA A 45 -10.94 8.44 -23.92
CA ALA A 45 -9.79 7.64 -24.36
C ALA A 45 -8.67 7.58 -23.30
N VAL A 46 -8.40 8.70 -22.62
CA VAL A 46 -7.39 8.80 -21.56
C VAL A 46 -7.80 7.95 -20.34
N LEU A 47 -9.09 7.92 -20.03
CA LEU A 47 -9.67 7.08 -18.98
C LEU A 47 -9.57 5.58 -19.30
N TYR A 48 -9.81 5.18 -20.55
CA TYR A 48 -9.61 3.78 -20.98
C TYR A 48 -8.14 3.36 -20.91
N ILE A 49 -7.22 4.26 -21.27
CA ILE A 49 -5.77 4.02 -21.11
C ILE A 49 -5.44 3.82 -19.63
N TRP A 50 -5.99 4.64 -18.73
CA TRP A 50 -5.76 4.47 -17.29
C TRP A 50 -6.30 3.15 -16.75
N LEU A 51 -7.52 2.76 -17.18
CA LEU A 51 -8.13 1.50 -16.75
C LEU A 51 -7.35 0.29 -17.30
N GLY A 52 -6.86 0.38 -18.54
CA GLY A 52 -5.97 -0.61 -19.15
C GLY A 52 -4.62 -0.72 -18.42
N VAL A 53 -4.06 0.40 -17.95
CA VAL A 53 -2.88 0.36 -17.09
C VAL A 53 -3.22 -0.24 -15.73
N GLY A 54 -4.33 0.11 -15.10
CA GLY A 54 -4.72 -0.45 -13.80
C GLY A 54 -4.85 -1.99 -13.82
N LEU A 55 -5.07 -2.56 -15.01
CA LEU A 55 -5.03 -3.99 -15.28
C LEU A 55 -3.61 -4.59 -15.19
N VAL A 56 -2.55 -3.83 -15.50
CA VAL A 56 -1.15 -4.29 -15.44
C VAL A 56 -0.74 -4.66 -14.00
N PRO A 57 -0.94 -3.82 -12.97
CA PRO A 57 -0.74 -4.19 -11.57
C PRO A 57 -1.53 -5.43 -11.14
N VAL A 58 -2.78 -5.60 -11.59
CA VAL A 58 -3.62 -6.76 -11.26
C VAL A 58 -3.04 -8.04 -11.89
N ILE A 59 -2.59 -7.96 -13.14
CA ILE A 59 -1.92 -9.09 -13.82
C ILE A 59 -0.59 -9.41 -13.13
N MET A 60 0.19 -8.39 -12.74
CA MET A 60 1.42 -8.55 -11.98
C MET A 60 1.16 -9.20 -10.61
N GLN A 61 0.07 -8.83 -9.91
CA GLN A 61 -0.34 -9.49 -8.66
C GLN A 61 -0.72 -10.95 -8.84
N ARG A 62 -1.33 -11.31 -9.97
CA ARG A 62 -1.60 -12.71 -10.34
C ARG A 62 -0.31 -13.55 -10.46
N LEU A 63 0.83 -12.92 -10.77
CA LEU A 63 2.14 -13.59 -10.88
C LEU A 63 2.87 -13.75 -9.53
N VAL A 64 2.45 -13.02 -8.48
CA VAL A 64 3.08 -13.04 -7.15
C VAL A 64 3.19 -14.45 -6.55
N PRO A 65 2.13 -15.30 -6.53
CA PRO A 65 2.23 -16.65 -5.96
C PRO A 65 3.25 -17.53 -6.66
N TRP A 66 3.37 -17.39 -7.99
CA TRP A 66 4.33 -18.15 -8.78
C TRP A 66 5.78 -17.71 -8.51
N MET A 67 6.01 -16.40 -8.44
CA MET A 67 7.33 -15.84 -8.17
C MET A 67 7.81 -16.13 -6.74
N LYS A 68 6.91 -16.15 -5.76
CA LYS A 68 7.24 -16.52 -4.37
C LYS A 68 7.92 -17.89 -4.29
N VAL A 69 7.55 -18.81 -5.19
CA VAL A 69 8.09 -20.17 -5.26
C VAL A 69 9.37 -20.24 -6.11
N HIS A 70 9.40 -19.57 -7.26
CA HIS A 70 10.47 -19.76 -8.26
C HIS A 70 11.60 -18.72 -8.19
N ALA A 71 11.34 -17.53 -7.64
CA ALA A 71 12.28 -16.42 -7.62
C ALA A 71 12.10 -15.54 -6.35
N PRO A 72 12.38 -16.07 -5.14
CA PRO A 72 12.18 -15.32 -3.90
C PRO A 72 13.06 -14.06 -3.79
N ALA A 73 14.20 -14.01 -4.50
CA ALA A 73 15.15 -12.90 -4.45
C ALA A 73 14.72 -11.64 -5.26
N VAL A 74 13.71 -11.73 -6.13
CA VAL A 74 13.26 -10.59 -6.96
C VAL A 74 12.12 -9.79 -6.36
N GLU A 75 11.80 -10.03 -5.10
CA GLU A 75 10.71 -9.41 -4.35
C GLU A 75 10.74 -7.86 -4.37
N VAL A 76 11.85 -7.28 -3.93
CA VAL A 76 12.01 -5.81 -3.87
C VAL A 76 12.07 -5.19 -5.28
N PRO A 77 12.86 -5.73 -6.24
CA PRO A 77 12.85 -5.23 -7.62
C PRO A 77 11.46 -5.28 -8.28
N PHE A 78 10.68 -6.33 -8.02
CA PHE A 78 9.33 -6.47 -8.57
C PHE A 78 8.34 -5.46 -7.99
N LEU A 79 8.42 -5.20 -6.67
CA LEU A 79 7.64 -4.15 -6.02
C LEU A 79 7.97 -2.76 -6.57
N LEU A 80 9.26 -2.49 -6.74
CA LEU A 80 9.72 -1.21 -7.27
C LEU A 80 9.29 -1.02 -8.74
N SER A 81 9.36 -2.05 -9.57
CA SER A 81 8.92 -1.97 -10.97
C SER A 81 7.42 -1.77 -11.08
N MET A 82 6.62 -2.47 -10.27
CA MET A 82 5.18 -2.28 -10.19
C MET A 82 4.82 -0.85 -9.77
N GLY A 83 5.47 -0.33 -8.73
CA GLY A 83 5.28 1.06 -8.29
C GLY A 83 5.71 2.10 -9.33
N PHE A 84 6.79 1.84 -10.06
CA PHE A 84 7.29 2.72 -11.12
C PHE A 84 6.35 2.78 -12.33
N ILE A 85 5.78 1.62 -12.73
CA ILE A 85 4.78 1.55 -13.79
C ILE A 85 3.56 2.39 -13.41
N ASP A 86 3.02 2.21 -12.20
CA ASP A 86 1.89 2.98 -11.70
C ASP A 86 2.18 4.49 -11.71
N MET A 87 3.35 4.88 -11.20
CA MET A 87 3.77 6.28 -11.16
C MET A 87 3.88 6.88 -12.56
N SER A 88 4.55 6.19 -13.50
CA SER A 88 4.76 6.69 -14.86
C SER A 88 3.44 6.96 -15.59
N VAL A 89 2.43 6.12 -15.35
CA VAL A 89 1.13 6.26 -16.00
C VAL A 89 0.33 7.40 -15.41
N VAL A 90 0.34 7.55 -14.10
CA VAL A 90 -0.34 8.70 -13.47
C VAL A 90 0.28 10.02 -13.94
N ILE A 91 1.60 10.09 -14.07
CA ILE A 91 2.29 11.26 -14.63
C ILE A 91 1.84 11.50 -16.08
N ALA A 92 1.78 10.45 -16.91
CA ALA A 92 1.33 10.57 -18.30
C ALA A 92 -0.09 11.14 -18.40
N ILE A 93 -1.01 10.72 -17.53
CA ILE A 93 -2.39 11.20 -17.55
C ILE A 93 -2.50 12.63 -17.04
N ILE A 94 -1.80 12.97 -15.97
CA ILE A 94 -1.74 14.36 -15.50
C ILE A 94 -1.22 15.24 -16.64
N SER A 95 -0.18 14.80 -17.35
CA SER A 95 0.36 15.51 -18.51
C SER A 95 -0.68 15.68 -19.64
N LEU A 96 -1.39 14.61 -19.98
CA LEU A 96 -2.39 14.61 -21.07
C LEU A 96 -3.67 15.38 -20.75
N THR A 97 -3.97 15.61 -19.48
CA THR A 97 -5.23 16.21 -19.02
C THR A 97 -5.09 17.67 -18.59
N GLY A 98 -3.95 18.29 -18.87
CA GLY A 98 -3.69 19.69 -18.56
C GLY A 98 -3.13 19.92 -17.16
N GLY A 99 -2.33 18.99 -16.65
CA GLY A 99 -1.57 19.17 -15.43
C GLY A 99 -2.45 19.31 -14.19
N VAL A 100 -2.14 20.31 -13.37
CA VAL A 100 -2.85 20.61 -12.11
C VAL A 100 -4.15 21.36 -12.32
N SER A 101 -4.33 22.03 -13.47
CA SER A 101 -5.58 22.68 -13.83
C SER A 101 -6.69 21.67 -14.19
N GLY A 102 -6.31 20.45 -14.57
CA GLY A 102 -7.24 19.34 -14.81
C GLY A 102 -7.71 18.64 -13.53
N PRO A 103 -8.81 17.87 -13.56
CA PRO A 103 -9.33 17.19 -12.36
C PRO A 103 -8.53 15.96 -11.93
N PHE A 104 -7.58 15.50 -12.74
CA PHE A 104 -6.98 14.17 -12.61
C PHE A 104 -5.79 14.09 -11.65
N TRP A 105 -5.30 15.21 -11.12
CA TRP A 105 -4.24 15.19 -10.08
C TRP A 105 -4.70 14.48 -8.79
N ILE A 106 -6.00 14.37 -8.53
CA ILE A 106 -6.57 13.60 -7.40
C ILE A 106 -6.15 12.12 -7.49
N LEU A 107 -6.03 11.57 -8.72
CA LEU A 107 -5.59 10.20 -8.92
C LEU A 107 -4.16 9.97 -8.44
N ALA A 108 -3.29 11.00 -8.51
CA ALA A 108 -1.95 10.91 -7.94
C ALA A 108 -1.99 10.79 -6.42
N ILE A 109 -2.89 11.50 -5.73
CA ILE A 109 -3.03 11.37 -4.27
C ILE A 109 -3.49 9.97 -3.90
N VAL A 110 -4.52 9.44 -4.55
CA VAL A 110 -5.03 8.08 -4.28
C VAL A 110 -3.94 7.04 -4.56
N THR A 111 -3.21 7.20 -5.66
CA THR A 111 -2.12 6.30 -6.02
C THR A 111 -0.97 6.37 -5.03
N THR A 112 -0.61 7.58 -4.57
CA THR A 112 0.42 7.81 -3.54
C THR A 112 0.03 7.12 -2.24
N ALA A 113 -1.20 7.33 -1.77
CA ALA A 113 -1.69 6.70 -0.55
C ALA A 113 -1.62 5.17 -0.64
N GLY A 114 -2.07 4.60 -1.76
CA GLY A 114 -1.96 3.15 -2.01
C GLY A 114 -0.53 2.65 -2.06
N SER A 115 0.40 3.38 -2.72
CA SER A 115 1.81 2.98 -2.77
C SER A 115 2.51 3.06 -1.41
N SER A 116 2.19 4.08 -0.60
CA SER A 116 2.78 4.26 0.73
C SER A 116 2.43 3.13 1.68
N VAL A 117 1.27 2.49 1.51
CA VAL A 117 0.86 1.32 2.30
C VAL A 117 1.62 0.06 1.90
N ILE A 118 1.82 -0.16 0.60
CA ILE A 118 2.45 -1.38 0.07
C ILE A 118 3.98 -1.38 0.27
N ALA A 119 4.58 -0.21 0.46
CA ALA A 119 6.03 -0.06 0.50
C ALA A 119 6.69 -0.89 1.63
N PRO A 120 7.72 -1.70 1.34
CA PRO A 120 8.34 -2.63 2.30
C PRO A 120 9.21 -1.97 3.37
N GLY A 121 9.20 -0.63 3.47
CA GLY A 121 9.94 0.09 4.49
C GLY A 121 9.77 1.61 4.39
N ARG A 122 10.03 2.32 5.49
CA ARG A 122 9.86 3.79 5.59
C ARG A 122 10.62 4.55 4.51
N VAL A 123 11.87 4.15 4.25
CA VAL A 123 12.72 4.81 3.25
C VAL A 123 12.15 4.66 1.84
N ILE A 124 11.69 3.46 1.48
CA ILE A 124 11.09 3.21 0.17
C ILE A 124 9.76 3.95 0.03
N ALA A 125 8.94 3.98 1.09
CA ALA A 125 7.70 4.75 1.11
C ALA A 125 7.97 6.26 0.91
N MET A 126 8.97 6.82 1.61
CA MET A 126 9.38 8.21 1.44
C MET A 126 9.90 8.50 0.02
N VAL A 127 10.76 7.64 -0.52
CA VAL A 127 11.31 7.79 -1.87
C VAL A 127 10.20 7.74 -2.93
N GLN A 128 9.27 6.79 -2.83
CA GLN A 128 8.13 6.70 -3.75
C GLN A 128 7.23 7.95 -3.66
N SER A 129 7.05 8.49 -2.47
CA SER A 129 6.19 9.65 -2.24
C SER A 129 6.81 10.95 -2.72
N LEU A 130 8.11 11.12 -2.50
CA LEU A 130 8.89 12.20 -3.09
C LEU A 130 8.92 12.09 -4.61
N GLY A 131 9.09 10.87 -5.13
CA GLY A 131 9.00 10.55 -6.55
C GLY A 131 7.66 11.01 -7.11
N MET A 132 6.55 10.58 -6.52
CA MET A 132 5.21 10.91 -7.00
C MET A 132 4.91 12.41 -6.96
N SER A 133 5.35 13.10 -5.90
CA SER A 133 5.25 14.56 -5.80
C SER A 133 6.05 15.25 -6.91
N GLY A 134 7.28 14.80 -7.16
CA GLY A 134 8.08 15.28 -8.29
C GLY A 134 7.47 14.92 -9.64
N GLY A 135 6.78 13.79 -9.73
CA GLY A 135 6.03 13.34 -10.90
C GLY A 135 4.87 14.27 -11.26
N ILE A 136 4.14 14.78 -10.27
CA ILE A 136 3.09 15.78 -10.49
C ILE A 136 3.69 17.06 -11.10
N VAL A 137 4.81 17.54 -10.56
CA VAL A 137 5.53 18.71 -11.11
C VAL A 137 6.01 18.44 -12.53
N LEU A 138 6.56 17.24 -12.78
CA LEU A 138 7.01 16.83 -14.11
C LEU A 138 5.85 16.75 -15.10
N GLY A 139 4.69 16.24 -14.67
CA GLY A 139 3.50 16.16 -15.50
C GLY A 139 2.94 17.52 -15.86
N ASP A 140 2.92 18.46 -14.91
CA ASP A 140 2.54 19.85 -15.15
C ASP A 140 3.51 20.56 -16.10
N TRP A 141 4.81 20.25 -15.99
CA TRP A 141 5.83 20.76 -16.91
C TRP A 141 5.65 20.25 -18.32
N ILE A 142 5.38 18.96 -18.50
CA ILE A 142 5.08 18.36 -19.80
C ILE A 142 3.77 18.91 -20.38
N ALA A 143 2.78 19.17 -19.53
CA ALA A 143 1.52 19.80 -19.92
C ALA A 143 1.68 21.27 -20.36
N HIS A 144 2.88 21.86 -20.21
CA HIS A 144 3.15 23.28 -20.46
C HIS A 144 2.27 24.23 -19.65
N ASP A 145 1.76 23.80 -18.50
CA ASP A 145 0.86 24.59 -17.64
C ASP A 145 1.56 25.20 -16.42
N LEU A 146 2.91 25.24 -16.43
CA LEU A 146 3.69 25.94 -15.40
C LEU A 146 3.57 27.45 -15.55
N ASN A 147 2.56 28.02 -14.89
CA ASN A 147 2.29 29.44 -14.82
C ASN A 147 2.26 29.92 -13.36
N ARG A 148 2.36 31.23 -13.13
CA ARG A 148 2.25 31.80 -11.78
C ARG A 148 0.92 31.48 -11.08
N GLN A 149 -0.14 31.19 -11.85
CA GLN A 149 -1.45 30.81 -11.32
C GLN A 149 -1.51 29.34 -10.87
N SER A 150 -0.79 28.43 -11.53
CA SER A 150 -0.74 27.00 -11.16
C SER A 150 0.25 26.70 -10.02
N ALA A 151 1.20 27.61 -9.75
CA ALA A 151 2.19 27.45 -8.70
C ALA A 151 1.59 27.26 -7.28
N GLY A 152 0.53 27.98 -6.93
CA GLY A 152 -0.14 27.84 -5.63
C GLY A 152 -0.76 26.45 -5.43
N PRO A 153 -1.64 26.01 -6.35
CA PRO A 153 -2.16 24.65 -6.36
C PRO A 153 -1.07 23.56 -6.35
N LEU A 154 0.00 23.73 -7.13
CA LEU A 154 1.13 22.80 -7.17
C LEU A 154 1.80 22.63 -5.80
N VAL A 155 2.09 23.73 -5.11
CA VAL A 155 2.70 23.69 -3.77
C VAL A 155 1.76 23.02 -2.77
N LEU A 156 0.46 23.35 -2.82
CA LEU A 156 -0.53 22.73 -1.94
C LEU A 156 -0.60 21.21 -2.16
N ILE A 157 -0.72 20.76 -3.41
CA ILE A 157 -0.88 19.34 -3.76
C ILE A 157 0.38 18.55 -3.38
N THR A 158 1.57 19.10 -3.66
CA THR A 158 2.83 18.44 -3.30
C THR A 158 3.01 18.32 -1.79
N VAL A 159 2.68 19.37 -1.02
CA VAL A 159 2.72 19.33 0.45
C VAL A 159 1.68 18.35 1.01
N CYS A 160 0.43 18.40 0.53
CA CYS A 160 -0.61 17.46 0.95
C CYS A 160 -0.25 16.01 0.61
N GLY A 161 0.28 15.76 -0.59
CA GLY A 161 0.75 14.44 -1.01
C GLY A 161 1.88 13.92 -0.11
N ALA A 162 2.86 14.77 0.22
CA ALA A 162 3.94 14.43 1.14
C ALA A 162 3.43 14.10 2.55
N VAL A 163 2.45 14.84 3.07
CA VAL A 163 1.83 14.57 4.39
C VAL A 163 1.10 13.24 4.38
N ILE A 164 0.26 12.98 3.35
CA ILE A 164 -0.49 11.72 3.21
C ILE A 164 0.47 10.53 3.15
N ALA A 165 1.56 10.67 2.42
CA ALA A 165 2.60 9.66 2.32
C ALA A 165 3.26 9.34 3.67
N VAL A 166 3.63 10.38 4.42
CA VAL A 166 4.24 10.21 5.76
C VAL A 166 3.25 9.53 6.71
N LEU A 167 1.98 9.93 6.69
CA LEU A 167 0.94 9.30 7.49
C LEU A 167 0.71 7.85 7.08
N GLY A 168 0.62 7.55 5.78
CA GLY A 168 0.46 6.18 5.27
C GLY A 168 1.62 5.28 5.68
N ALA A 169 2.86 5.77 5.57
CA ALA A 169 4.04 5.05 6.02
C ALA A 169 4.04 4.83 7.54
N ALA A 170 3.62 5.83 8.34
CA ALA A 170 3.53 5.72 9.78
C ALA A 170 2.48 4.69 10.21
N VAL A 171 1.28 4.72 9.61
CA VAL A 171 0.21 3.75 9.86
C VAL A 171 0.66 2.34 9.52
N SER A 172 1.31 2.15 8.37
CA SER A 172 1.78 0.83 7.94
C SER A 172 2.83 0.25 8.89
N CYS A 173 3.76 1.08 9.37
CA CYS A 173 4.72 0.63 10.39
C CYS A 173 4.04 0.26 11.71
N ARG A 174 3.01 1.00 12.15
CA ARG A 174 2.28 0.66 13.38
C ARG A 174 1.51 -0.65 13.24
N LEU A 175 0.88 -0.86 12.09
CA LEU A 175 0.19 -2.12 11.78
C LEU A 175 1.15 -3.31 11.80
N GLU A 176 2.37 -3.11 11.29
CA GLU A 176 3.41 -4.14 11.29
C GLU A 176 3.91 -4.44 12.70
N GLU A 177 4.22 -3.41 13.50
CA GLU A 177 4.59 -3.57 14.91
C GLU A 177 3.50 -4.31 15.70
N GLU A 178 2.22 -4.00 15.45
CA GLU A 178 1.08 -4.64 16.10
C GLU A 178 0.88 -6.08 15.64
N SER A 179 1.06 -6.35 14.34
CA SER A 179 1.00 -7.71 13.78
C SER A 179 2.13 -8.60 14.34
N GLU A 180 3.35 -8.07 14.46
CA GLU A 180 4.47 -8.78 15.06
C GLU A 180 4.22 -9.09 16.53
N ARG A 181 3.68 -8.11 17.27
CA ARG A 181 3.30 -8.30 18.67
C ARG A 181 2.20 -9.34 18.83
N SER A 182 1.15 -9.27 18.02
CA SER A 182 0.03 -10.22 18.06
C SER A 182 0.50 -11.65 17.71
N ALA A 183 1.42 -11.80 16.75
CA ALA A 183 2.02 -13.08 16.43
C ALA A 183 2.84 -13.64 17.61
N ALA A 184 3.63 -12.79 18.27
CA ALA A 184 4.40 -13.18 19.45
C ALA A 184 3.50 -13.59 20.63
N GLU A 185 2.43 -12.82 20.89
CA GLU A 185 1.43 -13.15 21.92
C GLU A 185 0.72 -14.48 21.61
N ARG A 186 0.38 -14.73 20.34
CA ARG A 186 -0.23 -16.00 19.93
C ARG A 186 0.72 -17.19 20.12
N ASP A 187 1.98 -17.04 19.75
CA ASP A 187 2.98 -18.10 19.92
C ASP A 187 3.25 -18.38 21.40
N GLN A 188 3.26 -17.34 22.25
CA GLN A 188 3.36 -17.47 23.70
C GLN A 188 2.16 -18.19 24.30
N LEU A 189 0.93 -17.79 23.93
CA LEU A 189 -0.30 -18.45 24.38
C LEU A 189 -0.35 -19.91 23.94
N GLN A 190 0.09 -20.22 22.72
CA GLN A 190 0.15 -21.59 22.23
C GLN A 190 1.11 -22.44 23.08
N ALA A 191 2.30 -21.91 23.41
CA ALA A 191 3.24 -22.60 24.28
C ALA A 191 2.66 -22.84 25.69
N THR A 192 2.02 -21.85 26.29
CA THR A 192 1.36 -21.98 27.60
C THR A 192 0.25 -23.03 27.59
N VAL A 193 -0.56 -23.09 26.51
CA VAL A 193 -1.61 -24.10 26.36
C VAL A 193 -1.02 -25.50 26.20
N GLU A 194 0.08 -25.65 25.45
CA GLU A 194 0.77 -26.93 25.31
C GLU A 194 1.36 -27.42 26.65
N ASP A 195 1.93 -26.52 27.45
CA ASP A 195 2.46 -26.83 28.77
C ASP A 195 1.36 -27.19 29.78
N LEU A 196 0.26 -26.44 29.81
CA LEU A 196 -0.92 -26.75 30.64
C LEU A 196 -1.56 -28.08 30.24
N SER A 197 -1.68 -28.35 28.93
CA SER A 197 -2.19 -29.62 28.41
C SER A 197 -1.30 -30.80 28.82
N ARG A 198 0.03 -30.62 28.77
CA ARG A 198 1.00 -31.63 29.23
C ARG A 198 0.89 -31.86 30.74
N ALA A 199 0.79 -30.80 31.53
CA ALA A 199 0.63 -30.90 32.99
C ALA A 199 -0.69 -31.61 33.36
N LEU A 200 -1.79 -31.30 32.68
CA LEU A 200 -3.07 -31.99 32.87
C LEU A 200 -3.01 -33.46 32.46
N ALA A 201 -2.32 -33.79 31.37
CA ALA A 201 -2.12 -35.17 30.93
C ALA A 201 -1.29 -36.00 31.94
N LEU A 202 -0.31 -35.38 32.60
CA LEU A 202 0.48 -36.00 33.68
C LEU A 202 -0.34 -36.18 34.96
N ALA A 203 -1.12 -35.16 35.34
CA ALA A 203 -2.03 -35.25 36.48
C ALA A 203 -3.11 -36.33 36.29
N ALA A 204 -3.64 -36.48 35.06
CA ALA A 204 -4.60 -37.53 34.72
C ALA A 204 -4.00 -38.95 34.78
N GLN A 205 -2.68 -39.09 34.67
CA GLN A 205 -1.96 -40.36 34.84
C GLN A 205 -1.68 -40.69 36.31
N GLY A 206 -2.16 -39.86 37.26
CA GLY A 206 -2.06 -40.10 38.70
C GLY A 206 -0.79 -39.53 39.34
N ASP A 207 0.01 -38.77 38.60
CA ASP A 207 1.17 -38.05 39.14
C ASP A 207 0.76 -36.65 39.60
N LEU A 208 0.38 -36.55 40.88
CA LEU A 208 -0.01 -35.30 41.55
C LEU A 208 1.19 -34.45 42.00
N SER A 209 2.42 -34.82 41.66
CA SER A 209 3.62 -34.07 42.04
C SER A 209 3.97 -32.91 41.09
N VAL A 210 3.31 -32.83 39.93
CA VAL A 210 3.55 -31.80 38.92
C VAL A 210 2.90 -30.48 39.37
N ARG A 211 3.71 -29.57 39.90
CA ARG A 211 3.32 -28.16 40.09
C ARG A 211 3.55 -27.40 38.79
N VAL A 212 2.52 -26.71 38.31
CA VAL A 212 2.67 -25.68 37.29
C VAL A 212 3.36 -24.50 37.98
N ASP A 213 4.58 -24.17 37.56
CA ASP A 213 5.30 -23.01 38.11
C ASP A 213 4.53 -21.74 37.75
N SER A 214 3.87 -21.18 38.75
CA SER A 214 3.10 -19.93 38.69
C SER A 214 4.00 -18.70 38.79
N GLU A 215 5.25 -18.77 38.31
CA GLU A 215 6.13 -17.58 38.25
C GLU A 215 5.60 -16.55 37.24
N GLN A 216 4.82 -16.97 36.24
CA GLN A 216 4.22 -16.07 35.24
C GLN A 216 3.01 -15.25 35.73
N GLU A 217 2.38 -15.63 36.85
CA GLU A 217 1.23 -14.89 37.39
C GLU A 217 1.67 -13.61 38.14
N GLN A 218 2.92 -13.56 38.62
CA GLN A 218 3.50 -12.40 39.30
C GLN A 218 4.04 -11.33 38.33
N GLU A 219 4.38 -11.68 37.09
CA GLU A 219 4.92 -10.74 36.11
C GLU A 219 3.83 -9.99 35.31
N LEU A 220 2.59 -10.51 35.29
CA LEU A 220 1.43 -9.86 34.65
C LEU A 220 0.66 -8.89 35.57
N LEU A 221 0.99 -8.87 36.86
CA LEU A 221 0.37 -8.00 37.88
C LEU A 221 1.31 -6.92 38.43
N GLY A 222 2.55 -6.84 37.94
CA GLY A 222 3.54 -5.80 38.25
C GLY A 222 3.75 -4.85 37.08
#